data_AF-A0A8J2TYL1-F1
#
_entry.id   AF-A0A8J2TYL1-F1
#
_cell.length_a   1.000
_cell.length_b   1.000
_cell.length_c   1.000
_cell.angle_alpha   90.00
_cell.angle_beta   90.00
_cell.angle_gamma   90.00
#
_symmetry.space_group_name_H-M   'P 1'
#
loop_
_entity.id
_entity.type
_entity.pdbx_description
1 polymer ?
#
loop_
_entity_poly.entity_id
_entity_poly.type
_entity_poly.pdbx_seq_one_letter_code
_entity_poly.pdbx_strand_id
1 'polypeptide(L)'
;MTVSMRVMSAGDGCKYLLRTVAAGDGDRWLSTPLTRYYVEAGTPPGQWLGSGVVSLGKGQLAMGDRVSEAQLQLLMGMGRDPITGDPLGHAFPAYRSVPERIEARIADLDPGLSPGAKGEAVAQIEAEETERGRRRAVAGFDFTFSVPKSASALWAVADAGTQALIGEAHHRAVAEVVAFMEREVAATGTAAPIGDI
;
A
#
# COMPACT_ATOMS: atom_id res chain seq x y z
N MET A 1 -12.36 -9.87 -15.49
CA MET A 1 -11.72 -9.53 -14.20
C MET A 1 -11.91 -8.03 -13.98
N THR A 2 -12.13 -7.60 -12.75
CA THR A 2 -12.18 -6.17 -12.39
C THR A 2 -11.03 -5.85 -11.44
N VAL A 3 -10.50 -4.63 -11.53
CA VAL A 3 -9.43 -4.15 -10.65
C VAL A 3 -9.95 -2.92 -9.92
N SER A 4 -9.80 -2.90 -8.60
CA SER A 4 -10.03 -1.71 -7.78
C SER A 4 -8.72 -1.21 -7.21
N MET A 5 -8.55 0.12 -7.12
CA MET A 5 -7.33 0.75 -6.65
C MET A 5 -7.59 1.58 -5.40
N ARG A 6 -6.70 1.49 -4.41
CA ARG A 6 -6.72 2.34 -3.21
C ARG A 6 -5.33 2.91 -2.92
N VAL A 7 -5.29 4.14 -2.45
CA VAL A 7 -4.04 4.78 -1.99
C VAL A 7 -3.66 4.24 -0.62
N MET A 8 -2.42 3.79 -0.47
CA MET A 8 -1.85 3.38 0.81
C MET A 8 -0.98 4.48 1.38
N SER A 9 -1.26 4.87 2.62
CA SER A 9 -0.44 5.85 3.33
C SER A 9 0.75 5.19 4.04
N ALA A 10 1.87 5.90 4.10
CA ALA A 10 3.02 5.51 4.90
C ALA A 10 2.67 5.38 6.39
N GLY A 11 3.40 4.49 7.08
CA GLY A 11 3.14 4.12 8.48
C GLY A 11 1.95 3.17 8.62
N ASP A 12 0.95 3.59 9.41
CA ASP A 12 -0.17 2.73 9.82
C ASP A 12 -1.08 2.24 8.68
N GLY A 13 -1.01 2.86 7.49
CA GLY A 13 -1.83 2.49 6.34
C GLY A 13 -1.53 1.09 5.79
N CYS A 14 -0.32 0.58 6.03
CA CYS A 14 0.10 -0.75 5.56
C CYS A 14 -0.07 -1.84 6.63
N LYS A 15 -0.57 -1.51 7.83
CA LYS A 15 -0.80 -2.47 8.93
C LYS A 15 -1.77 -3.60 8.53
N TYR A 16 -2.72 -3.33 7.63
CA TYR A 16 -3.59 -4.37 7.10
C TYR A 16 -2.78 -5.44 6.34
N LEU A 17 -1.86 -5.02 5.48
CA LEU A 17 -1.01 -5.94 4.70
C LEU A 17 -0.04 -6.73 5.59
N LEU A 18 0.50 -6.12 6.66
CA LEU A 18 1.32 -6.85 7.65
C LEU A 18 0.51 -7.99 8.31
N ARG A 19 -0.77 -7.72 8.62
CA ARG A 19 -1.66 -8.70 9.26
C ARG A 19 -2.17 -9.79 8.33
N THR A 20 -2.27 -9.55 7.01
CA THR A 20 -2.95 -10.47 6.09
C THR A 20 -2.09 -11.01 4.95
N VAL A 21 -1.02 -10.33 4.53
CA VAL A 21 -0.20 -10.74 3.38
C VAL A 21 1.12 -11.37 3.82
N ALA A 22 1.63 -11.03 5.00
CA ALA A 22 2.88 -11.57 5.52
C ALA A 22 2.70 -12.68 6.57
N ALA A 23 1.60 -12.67 7.31
CA ALA A 23 1.29 -13.65 8.34
C ALA A 23 0.69 -14.92 7.71
N GLY A 24 1.57 -15.84 7.28
CA GLY A 24 1.15 -17.21 7.00
C GLY A 24 0.84 -17.93 8.32
N ASP A 25 -0.41 -17.86 8.79
CA ASP A 25 -0.86 -18.56 10.00
C ASP A 25 -1.01 -20.07 9.74
N GLY A 26 0.09 -20.81 9.63
CA GLY A 26 0.07 -22.26 9.46
C GLY A 26 0.52 -23.00 10.72
N ASP A 27 -0.41 -23.72 11.37
CA ASP A 27 -0.19 -25.15 11.67
C ASP A 27 -1.49 -25.88 12.09
N ARG A 28 -2.05 -26.71 11.20
CA ARG A 28 -2.88 -27.87 11.54
C ARG A 28 -3.08 -28.76 10.31
N TRP A 29 -2.58 -29.98 10.37
CA TRP A 29 -2.97 -31.05 9.45
C TRP A 29 -4.47 -31.35 9.57
N LEU A 30 -5.24 -31.20 8.49
CA LEU A 30 -6.54 -31.86 8.28
C LEU A 30 -6.93 -31.89 6.78
N SER A 31 -7.76 -32.86 6.42
CA SER A 31 -8.02 -33.44 5.09
C SER A 31 -9.00 -32.69 4.16
N THR A 32 -8.97 -33.09 2.87
CA THR A 32 -9.85 -32.81 1.69
C THR A 32 -9.74 -31.48 0.90
N PRO A 33 -9.96 -31.49 -0.45
CA PRO A 33 -9.44 -30.46 -1.37
C PRO A 33 -10.32 -29.21 -1.56
N LEU A 34 -11.60 -29.25 -1.19
CA LEU A 34 -12.57 -28.19 -1.51
C LEU A 34 -12.49 -26.98 -0.56
N THR A 35 -11.77 -27.17 0.53
CA THR A 35 -11.70 -26.24 1.65
C THR A 35 -10.34 -25.53 1.73
N ARG A 36 -9.34 -25.84 0.90
CA ARG A 36 -8.01 -25.20 1.05
C ARG A 36 -8.03 -23.68 0.87
N TYR A 37 -8.69 -23.12 -0.13
CA TYR A 37 -8.70 -21.66 -0.33
C TYR A 37 -9.70 -20.90 0.56
N TYR A 38 -10.75 -21.58 1.06
CA TYR A 38 -11.78 -20.98 1.92
C TYR A 38 -11.66 -21.34 3.42
N VAL A 39 -10.83 -22.33 3.76
CA VAL A 39 -10.67 -22.94 5.10
C VAL A 39 -9.20 -23.16 5.46
N GLU A 40 -8.21 -22.87 4.59
CA GLU A 40 -6.88 -22.54 5.13
C GLU A 40 -7.10 -21.39 6.12
N ALA A 41 -6.86 -21.70 7.39
CA ALA A 41 -6.65 -20.69 8.38
C ALA A 41 -5.42 -19.91 7.89
N GLY A 42 -5.63 -18.67 7.45
CA GLY A 42 -4.59 -17.78 6.96
C GLY A 42 -4.57 -17.61 5.44
N THR A 43 -4.40 -16.35 5.02
CA THR A 43 -4.03 -16.03 3.63
C THR A 43 -2.61 -16.56 3.39
N PRO A 44 -2.32 -17.26 2.26
CA PRO A 44 -0.95 -17.61 1.94
C PRO A 44 -0.08 -16.35 1.83
N PRO A 45 1.21 -16.42 2.19
CA PRO A 45 2.08 -15.26 2.12
C PRO A 45 2.17 -14.73 0.69
N GLY A 46 2.16 -13.40 0.55
CA GLY A 46 2.29 -12.72 -0.73
C GLY A 46 3.61 -13.06 -1.44
N GLN A 47 3.66 -12.79 -2.74
CA GLN A 47 4.84 -13.00 -3.57
C GLN A 47 5.28 -11.69 -4.21
N TRP A 48 6.59 -11.54 -4.39
CA TRP A 48 7.18 -10.43 -5.12
C TRP A 48 6.89 -10.57 -6.63
N LEU A 49 6.35 -9.51 -7.23
CA LEU A 49 6.05 -9.42 -8.66
C LEU A 49 6.62 -8.13 -9.23
N GLY A 50 6.99 -8.17 -10.51
CA GLY A 50 7.49 -7.02 -11.25
C GLY A 50 8.99 -7.05 -11.51
N SER A 51 9.40 -6.46 -12.63
CA SER A 51 10.79 -6.36 -13.06
C SER A 51 11.65 -5.50 -12.13
N GLY A 52 11.05 -4.57 -11.36
CA GLY A 52 11.78 -3.74 -10.40
C GLY A 52 12.33 -4.52 -9.19
N VAL A 53 11.79 -5.70 -8.88
CA VAL A 53 12.14 -6.50 -7.69
C VAL A 53 13.63 -6.83 -7.64
N VAL A 54 14.23 -7.15 -8.79
CA VAL A 54 15.64 -7.55 -8.88
C VAL A 54 16.62 -6.42 -8.57
N SER A 55 16.14 -5.17 -8.49
CA SER A 55 16.96 -4.04 -8.08
C SER A 55 17.04 -3.90 -6.55
N LEU A 56 16.15 -4.56 -5.81
CA LEU A 56 16.09 -4.53 -4.35
C LEU A 56 17.08 -5.52 -3.75
N GLY A 57 17.56 -5.21 -2.54
CA GLY A 57 18.46 -6.07 -1.79
C GLY A 57 19.76 -6.38 -2.51
N LYS A 58 20.24 -5.49 -3.38
CA LYS A 58 21.42 -5.73 -4.24
C LYS A 58 21.27 -6.98 -5.12
N GLY A 59 20.04 -7.27 -5.57
CA GLY A 59 19.72 -8.43 -6.40
C GLY A 59 19.47 -9.73 -5.63
N GLN A 60 19.34 -9.66 -4.30
CA GLN A 60 19.03 -10.83 -3.47
C GLN A 60 17.55 -11.23 -3.54
N LEU A 61 16.66 -10.33 -3.97
CA LEU A 61 15.24 -10.63 -4.17
C LEU A 61 14.96 -10.99 -5.62
N ALA A 62 14.20 -12.06 -5.82
CA ALA A 62 13.71 -12.51 -7.12
C ALA A 62 12.18 -12.43 -7.21
N MET A 63 11.66 -12.35 -8.44
CA MET A 63 10.23 -12.52 -8.67
C MET A 63 9.78 -13.91 -8.21
N GLY A 64 8.64 -13.97 -7.52
CA GLY A 64 8.08 -15.19 -6.93
C GLY A 64 8.55 -15.47 -5.51
N ASP A 65 9.56 -14.76 -4.99
CA ASP A 65 9.97 -14.87 -3.59
C ASP A 65 8.81 -14.48 -2.67
N ARG A 66 8.73 -15.12 -1.51
CA ARG A 66 7.72 -14.78 -0.50
C ARG A 66 8.03 -13.44 0.15
N VAL A 67 6.99 -12.62 0.32
CA VAL A 67 7.05 -11.35 1.05
C VAL A 67 7.03 -11.64 2.54
N SER A 68 8.01 -11.13 3.28
CA SER A 68 8.00 -11.18 4.75
C SER A 68 7.45 -9.89 5.36
N GLU A 69 7.00 -9.96 6.62
CA GLU A 69 6.47 -8.80 7.35
C GLU A 69 7.54 -7.70 7.48
N ALA A 70 8.77 -8.11 7.83
CA ALA A 70 9.91 -7.19 7.99
C ALA A 70 10.24 -6.47 6.67
N GLN A 71 10.24 -7.19 5.55
CA GLN A 71 10.47 -6.61 4.22
C GLN A 71 9.40 -5.56 3.89
N LEU A 72 8.12 -5.91 4.11
CA LEU A 72 7.00 -5.01 3.83
C LEU A 72 7.04 -3.77 4.73
N GLN A 73 7.43 -3.93 6.01
CA GLN A 73 7.56 -2.81 6.94
C GLN A 73 8.68 -1.84 6.53
N LEU A 74 9.83 -2.36 6.10
CA LEU A 74 10.94 -1.54 5.58
C LEU A 74 10.52 -0.77 4.33
N LEU A 75 9.93 -1.47 3.35
CA LEU A 75 9.57 -0.87 2.07
C LEU A 75 8.41 0.12 2.22
N MET A 76 7.26 -0.36 2.70
CA MET A 76 6.02 0.41 2.72
C MET A 76 5.90 1.32 3.96
N GLY A 77 6.48 0.91 5.08
CA GLY A 77 6.44 1.70 6.32
C GLY A 77 7.50 2.81 6.33
N MET A 78 8.70 2.52 5.83
CA MET A 78 9.87 3.38 6.02
C MET A 78 10.51 3.89 4.72
N GLY A 79 10.10 3.40 3.55
CA GLY A 79 10.71 3.81 2.27
C GLY A 79 12.15 3.31 2.13
N ARG A 80 12.43 2.13 2.68
CA ARG A 80 13.76 1.51 2.73
C ARG A 80 13.81 0.21 1.95
N ASP A 81 15.01 -0.15 1.52
CA ASP A 81 15.28 -1.41 0.87
C ASP A 81 14.84 -2.57 1.80
N PRO A 82 14.03 -3.52 1.30
CA PRO A 82 13.44 -4.57 2.14
C PRO A 82 14.46 -5.60 2.66
N ILE A 83 15.70 -5.60 2.14
CA ILE A 83 16.76 -6.52 2.58
C ILE A 83 17.88 -5.77 3.30
N THR A 84 18.41 -4.69 2.71
CA THR A 84 19.55 -3.97 3.30
C THR A 84 19.13 -2.92 4.31
N GLY A 85 17.89 -2.43 4.24
CA GLY A 85 17.40 -1.31 5.05
C GLY A 85 17.94 0.06 4.60
N ASP A 86 18.68 0.13 3.49
CA ASP A 86 19.17 1.40 2.93
C ASP A 86 18.00 2.26 2.44
N PRO A 87 18.06 3.60 2.49
CA PRO A 87 17.02 4.45 1.91
C PRO A 87 16.90 4.23 0.39
N LEU A 88 15.67 4.05 -0.11
CA LEU A 88 15.40 3.95 -1.57
C LEU A 88 15.25 5.33 -2.25
N GLY A 89 15.36 6.40 -1.47
CA GLY A 89 15.20 7.79 -1.91
C GLY A 89 15.01 8.70 -0.71
N HIS A 90 14.21 9.76 -0.89
CA HIS A 90 13.81 10.60 0.23
C HIS A 90 12.87 9.85 1.18
N ALA A 91 13.04 10.10 2.48
CA ALA A 91 12.10 9.62 3.48
C ALA A 91 10.69 10.15 3.21
N PHE A 92 9.67 9.40 3.59
CA PHE A 92 8.28 9.85 3.48
C PHE A 92 8.08 11.20 4.19
N PRO A 93 7.44 12.19 3.55
CA PRO A 93 7.26 13.50 4.15
C PRO A 93 6.38 13.39 5.41
N ALA A 94 6.87 13.99 6.50
CA ALA A 94 6.11 14.17 7.72
C ALA A 94 5.23 15.43 7.59
N TYR A 95 3.92 15.24 7.53
CA TYR A 95 2.96 16.34 7.54
C TYR A 95 2.56 16.69 8.96
N ARG A 96 2.46 17.99 9.27
CA ARG A 96 1.94 18.46 10.55
C ARG A 96 0.54 17.93 10.79
N SER A 97 0.25 17.57 12.03
CA SER A 97 -1.09 17.16 12.44
C SER A 97 -2.09 18.33 12.34
N VAL A 98 -3.40 18.05 12.36
CA VAL A 98 -4.42 19.11 12.38
C VAL A 98 -4.21 20.04 13.60
N PRO A 99 -4.02 19.52 14.84
CA PRO A 99 -3.71 20.37 15.99
C PRO A 99 -2.45 21.23 15.81
N GLU A 100 -1.34 20.66 15.32
CA GLU A 100 -0.10 21.42 15.11
C GLU A 100 -0.26 22.55 14.07
N ARG A 101 -1.10 22.34 13.04
CA ARG A 101 -1.40 23.39 12.06
C ARG A 101 -2.28 24.49 12.66
N ILE A 102 -3.26 24.10 13.48
CA ILE A 102 -4.10 25.05 14.21
C ILE A 102 -3.24 25.90 15.14
N GLU A 103 -2.41 25.27 15.98
CA GLU A 103 -1.49 25.96 16.90
C GLU A 103 -0.56 26.93 16.16
N ALA A 104 0.04 26.49 15.05
CA ALA A 104 0.90 27.35 14.24
C ALA A 104 0.14 28.57 13.68
N ARG A 105 -1.08 28.37 13.16
CA ARG A 105 -1.89 29.49 12.63
C ARG A 105 -2.39 30.43 13.72
N ILE A 106 -2.68 29.93 14.92
CA ILE A 106 -3.05 30.75 16.08
C ILE A 106 -1.85 31.57 16.56
N ALA A 107 -0.64 31.00 16.54
CA ALA A 107 0.58 31.70 16.91
C ALA A 107 0.92 32.88 15.97
N ASP A 108 0.51 32.80 14.71
CA ASP A 108 0.69 33.86 13.70
C ASP A 108 -0.43 34.94 13.74
N LEU A 109 -1.43 34.82 14.62
CA LEU A 109 -2.47 35.85 14.76
C LEU A 109 -1.91 37.16 15.30
N ASP A 110 -2.41 38.28 14.80
CA ASP A 110 -2.03 39.61 15.26
C ASP A 110 -2.26 39.74 16.79
N PRO A 111 -1.19 40.02 17.58
CA PRO A 111 -1.31 40.22 19.02
C PRO A 111 -2.24 41.37 19.43
N GLY A 112 -2.48 42.33 18.54
CA GLY A 112 -3.35 43.49 18.76
C GLY A 112 -4.85 43.22 18.65
N LEU A 113 -5.27 42.01 18.30
CA LEU A 113 -6.69 41.65 18.17
C LEU A 113 -7.44 41.77 19.50
N SER A 114 -8.67 42.27 19.43
CA SER A 114 -9.58 42.24 20.58
C SER A 114 -9.87 40.79 20.99
N PRO A 115 -10.23 40.52 22.26
CA PRO A 115 -10.54 39.16 22.70
C PRO A 115 -11.63 38.48 21.87
N GLY A 116 -12.66 39.22 21.45
CA GLY A 116 -13.74 38.72 20.60
C GLY A 116 -13.27 38.36 19.19
N ALA A 117 -12.54 39.28 18.54
CA ALA A 117 -12.01 39.04 17.20
C ALA A 117 -10.97 37.91 17.18
N LYS A 118 -10.16 37.78 18.23
CA LYS A 118 -9.24 36.66 18.40
C LYS A 118 -9.99 35.34 18.55
N GLY A 119 -11.08 35.31 19.32
CA GLY A 119 -11.94 34.13 19.47
C GLY A 119 -12.58 33.69 18.15
N GLU A 120 -13.11 34.64 17.37
CA GLU A 120 -13.67 34.37 16.04
C GLU A 120 -12.62 33.83 15.07
N ALA A 121 -11.43 34.45 15.04
CA ALA A 121 -10.33 34.01 14.18
C ALA A 121 -9.84 32.59 14.53
N VAL A 122 -9.73 32.27 15.83
CA VAL A 122 -9.38 30.91 16.29
C VAL A 122 -10.43 29.89 15.84
N ALA A 123 -11.73 30.17 16.05
CA ALA A 123 -12.80 29.28 15.64
C ALA A 123 -12.80 29.03 14.12
N GLN A 124 -12.51 30.07 13.32
CA GLN A 124 -12.38 29.95 11.88
C GLN A 124 -11.18 29.07 11.49
N ILE A 125 -10.02 29.25 12.12
CA ILE A 125 -8.81 28.43 11.87
C ILE A 125 -9.10 26.96 12.19
N GLU A 126 -9.76 26.68 13.31
CA GLU A 126 -10.12 25.32 13.71
C GLU A 126 -11.05 24.67 12.67
N ALA A 127 -12.08 25.39 12.22
CA ALA A 127 -13.01 24.90 11.20
C ALA A 127 -12.28 24.60 9.87
N GLU A 128 -11.46 25.54 9.39
CA GLU A 128 -10.73 25.41 8.12
C GLU A 128 -9.72 24.26 8.14
N GLU A 129 -8.92 24.13 9.21
CA GLU A 129 -7.90 23.07 9.29
C GLU A 129 -8.51 21.68 9.53
N THR A 130 -9.66 21.63 10.20
CA THR A 130 -10.46 20.41 10.36
C THR A 130 -11.06 19.99 9.02
N GLU A 131 -11.67 20.90 8.27
CA GLU A 131 -12.24 20.63 6.94
C GLU A 131 -11.17 20.18 5.94
N ARG A 132 -10.00 20.83 5.95
CA ARG A 132 -8.84 20.42 5.12
C ARG A 132 -8.36 19.00 5.42
N GLY A 133 -8.66 18.47 6.61
CA GLY A 133 -8.34 17.11 7.00
C GLY A 133 -6.84 16.81 7.06
N ARG A 134 -6.51 15.54 7.30
CA ARG A 134 -5.12 15.09 7.45
C ARG A 134 -4.51 14.69 6.11
N ARG A 135 -3.35 15.27 5.78
CA ARG A 135 -2.48 14.79 4.69
C ARG A 135 -1.60 13.65 5.18
N ARG A 136 -1.39 12.64 4.34
CA ARG A 136 -0.50 11.51 4.62
C ARG A 136 0.39 11.26 3.41
N ALA A 137 1.65 10.91 3.66
CA ALA A 137 2.54 10.46 2.59
C ALA A 137 1.99 9.19 1.95
N VAL A 138 2.04 9.09 0.62
CA VAL A 138 1.65 7.88 -0.11
C VAL A 138 2.83 6.93 -0.11
N ALA A 139 2.64 5.73 0.45
CA ALA A 139 3.63 4.66 0.42
C ALA A 139 3.46 3.74 -0.79
N GLY A 140 2.26 3.67 -1.37
CA GLY A 140 1.99 2.92 -2.58
C GLY A 140 0.50 2.83 -2.89
N PHE A 141 0.15 1.89 -3.77
CA PHE A 141 -1.22 1.66 -4.21
C PHE A 141 -1.58 0.18 -4.06
N ASP A 142 -2.75 -0.08 -3.48
CA ASP A 142 -3.33 -1.41 -3.35
C ASP A 142 -4.24 -1.66 -4.55
N PHE A 143 -3.92 -2.69 -5.34
CA PHE A 143 -4.73 -3.16 -6.46
C PHE A 143 -5.38 -4.49 -6.10
N THR A 144 -6.68 -4.47 -5.86
CA THR A 144 -7.45 -5.69 -5.60
C THR A 144 -8.03 -6.23 -6.91
N PHE A 145 -7.63 -7.44 -7.29
CA PHE A 145 -8.09 -8.15 -8.48
C PHE A 145 -9.26 -9.06 -8.13
N SER A 146 -10.43 -8.83 -8.72
CA SER A 146 -11.62 -9.66 -8.51
C SER A 146 -11.94 -10.46 -9.77
N VAL A 147 -12.05 -11.79 -9.59
CA VAL A 147 -12.50 -12.69 -10.65
C VAL A 147 -14.01 -12.54 -10.90
N PRO A 148 -14.51 -12.78 -12.13
CA PRO A 148 -15.94 -12.84 -12.39
C PRO A 148 -16.63 -13.91 -11.52
N LYS A 149 -17.85 -13.65 -11.05
CA LYS A 149 -18.62 -14.60 -10.21
C LYS A 149 -18.76 -15.98 -10.84
N SER A 150 -18.92 -16.06 -12.16
CA SER A 150 -18.98 -17.33 -12.90
C SER A 150 -17.69 -18.15 -12.79
N ALA A 151 -16.52 -17.49 -12.79
CA ALA A 151 -15.24 -18.16 -12.60
C ALA A 151 -15.07 -18.64 -11.15
N SER A 152 -15.50 -17.86 -10.16
CA SER A 152 -15.53 -18.30 -8.75
C SER A 152 -16.45 -19.50 -8.55
N ALA A 153 -17.65 -19.49 -9.15
CA ALA A 153 -18.60 -20.59 -9.06
C ALA A 153 -18.03 -21.86 -9.71
N LEU A 154 -17.42 -21.74 -10.89
CA LEU A 154 -16.74 -22.85 -11.57
C LEU A 154 -15.60 -23.42 -10.71
N TRP A 155 -14.75 -22.56 -10.16
CA TRP A 155 -13.66 -22.98 -9.27
C TRP A 155 -14.18 -23.72 -8.04
N ALA A 156 -15.27 -23.26 -7.44
CA ALA A 156 -15.81 -23.84 -6.21
C ALA A 156 -16.32 -25.29 -6.39
N VAL A 157 -16.81 -25.65 -7.58
CA VAL A 157 -17.36 -26.99 -7.86
C VAL A 157 -16.40 -27.90 -8.62
N ALA A 158 -15.26 -27.37 -9.04
CA ALA A 158 -14.26 -28.07 -9.83
C ALA A 158 -13.44 -29.09 -9.01
N ASP A 159 -12.88 -30.09 -9.68
CA ASP A 159 -11.87 -30.97 -9.10
C ASP A 159 -10.55 -30.22 -8.82
N ALA A 160 -9.67 -30.82 -8.02
CA ALA A 160 -8.42 -30.18 -7.60
C ALA A 160 -7.49 -29.79 -8.77
N GLY A 161 -7.47 -30.56 -9.86
CA GLY A 161 -6.67 -30.25 -11.04
C GLY A 161 -7.22 -29.02 -11.76
N THR A 162 -8.54 -29.00 -11.99
CA THR A 162 -9.22 -27.85 -12.61
C THR A 162 -9.13 -26.59 -11.74
N GLN A 163 -9.25 -26.71 -10.42
CA GLN A 163 -9.04 -25.60 -9.48
C GLN A 163 -7.64 -24.99 -9.61
N ALA A 164 -6.62 -25.84 -9.70
CA ALA A 164 -5.24 -25.39 -9.90
C ALA A 164 -5.06 -24.65 -11.24
N LEU A 165 -5.65 -25.17 -12.32
CA LEU A 165 -5.61 -24.51 -13.64
C LEU A 165 -6.27 -23.13 -13.63
N ILE A 166 -7.42 -23.00 -12.96
CA ILE A 166 -8.12 -21.71 -12.82
C ILE A 166 -7.31 -20.73 -11.96
N GLY A 167 -6.71 -21.20 -10.86
CA GLY A 167 -5.84 -20.39 -10.01
C GLY A 167 -4.60 -19.89 -10.76
N GLU A 168 -3.96 -20.77 -11.53
CA GLU A 168 -2.81 -20.41 -12.37
C GLU A 168 -3.20 -19.41 -13.47
N ALA A 169 -4.36 -19.59 -14.10
CA ALA A 169 -4.88 -18.61 -15.05
C ALA A 169 -5.14 -17.24 -14.41
N HIS A 170 -5.61 -17.23 -13.16
CA HIS A 170 -5.79 -15.99 -12.40
C HIS A 170 -4.45 -15.30 -12.11
N HIS A 171 -3.45 -16.03 -11.60
CA HIS A 171 -2.12 -15.46 -11.31
C HIS A 171 -1.44 -14.91 -12.57
N ARG A 172 -1.54 -15.62 -13.71
CA ARG A 172 -1.01 -15.14 -14.98
C ARG A 172 -1.67 -13.84 -15.43
N ALA A 173 -3.00 -13.74 -15.31
CA ALA A 173 -3.72 -12.52 -15.63
C ALA A 173 -3.31 -11.35 -14.71
N VAL A 174 -3.03 -11.60 -13.43
CA VAL A 174 -2.48 -10.58 -12.52
C VAL A 174 -1.09 -10.14 -12.98
N ALA A 175 -0.20 -11.09 -13.31
CA ALA A 175 1.15 -10.78 -13.78
C ALA A 175 1.15 -9.98 -15.10
N GLU A 176 0.24 -10.28 -16.02
CA GLU A 176 0.06 -9.51 -17.26
C GLU A 176 -0.35 -8.06 -16.99
N VAL A 177 -1.25 -7.83 -16.03
CA VAL A 177 -1.65 -6.48 -15.62
C VAL A 177 -0.50 -5.74 -14.93
N VAL A 178 0.27 -6.41 -14.07
CA VAL A 178 1.47 -5.82 -13.45
C VAL A 178 2.46 -5.40 -14.54
N ALA A 179 2.75 -6.28 -15.50
CA ALA A 179 3.64 -5.97 -16.62
C ALA A 179 3.12 -4.80 -17.49
N PHE A 180 1.80 -4.68 -17.65
CA PHE A 180 1.18 -3.52 -18.29
C PHE A 180 1.41 -2.24 -17.48
N MET A 181 1.15 -2.27 -16.16
CA MET A 181 1.37 -1.12 -15.28
C MET A 181 2.83 -0.65 -15.27
N GLU A 182 3.78 -1.59 -15.27
CA GLU A 182 5.22 -1.28 -15.32
C GLU A 182 5.61 -0.51 -16.58
N ARG A 183 4.99 -0.81 -17.73
CA ARG A 183 5.30 -0.13 -19.00
C ARG A 183 4.58 1.20 -19.16
N GLU A 184 3.31 1.27 -18.80
CA GLU A 184 2.44 2.39 -19.19
C GLU A 184 2.19 3.40 -18.08
N VAL A 185 2.40 3.03 -16.81
CA VAL A 185 1.95 3.82 -15.64
C VAL A 185 3.08 4.14 -14.67
N ALA A 186 4.03 3.21 -14.46
CA ALA A 186 5.12 3.38 -13.52
C ALA A 186 6.18 4.38 -14.05
N ALA A 187 5.94 5.68 -13.87
CA ALA A 187 6.85 6.75 -14.26
C ALA A 187 7.23 7.62 -13.06
N THR A 188 8.48 8.11 -13.04
CA THR A 188 8.94 9.12 -12.10
C THR A 188 9.15 10.45 -12.82
N GLY A 189 8.73 11.55 -12.21
CA GLY A 189 9.07 12.88 -12.72
C GLY A 189 10.56 13.14 -12.50
N THR A 190 11.25 13.60 -13.53
CA THR A 190 12.56 14.24 -13.35
C THR A 190 12.34 15.71 -13.07
N ALA A 191 12.94 16.24 -12.00
CA ALA A 191 13.00 17.68 -11.84
C ALA A 191 13.87 18.22 -12.99
N ALA A 192 13.31 19.04 -13.86
CA ALA A 192 14.13 19.82 -14.79
C ALA A 192 15.05 20.73 -13.94
N PRO A 193 16.36 20.83 -14.23
CA PRO A 193 17.20 21.78 -13.54
C PRO A 193 16.57 23.17 -13.72
N ILE A 194 16.36 23.88 -12.61
CA ILE A 194 15.95 25.27 -12.62
C ILE A 194 17.06 26.02 -13.33
N GLY A 195 16.85 26.35 -14.60
CA GLY A 195 17.80 27.12 -15.39
C GLY A 195 17.92 28.52 -14.81
N ASP A 196 19.15 28.96 -14.61
CA ASP A 196 19.47 30.35 -14.32
C ASP A 196 18.86 31.25 -15.42
N ILE A 197 17.96 32.15 -15.03
CA ILE A 197 17.52 33.32 -15.81
C ILE A 197 17.65 34.55 -14.92
#